data_AF-A0A060C2E8-F1
#
_entry.id   AF-A0A060C2E8-F1
#
_cell.length_a   1.000
_cell.length_b   1.000
_cell.length_c   1.000
_cell.angle_alpha   90.00
_cell.angle_beta   90.00
_cell.angle_gamma   90.00
#
_symmetry.space_group_name_H-M   'P 1'
#
loop_
_entity.id
_entity.type
_entity.pdbx_description
1 polymer ?
#
loop_
_entity_poly.entity_id
_entity_poly.type
_entity_poly.pdbx_seq_one_letter_code
_entity_poly.pdbx_strand_id
1 'polypeptide(L)' 'MGIDMKKIVLTGGGSAGHCVPNLALMDSISDYYKAYYIGTNGIEKSIITDIPFFTIDCAKLTRGVFLKNLAIPFTL' A
#
# COMPACT_ATOMS: atom_id res chain seq x y z
N MET A 1 -18.35 22.20 15.59
CA MET A 1 -17.58 21.80 14.39
C MET A 1 -16.68 20.66 14.82
N GLY A 2 -16.94 19.44 14.35
CA GLY A 2 -16.06 18.32 14.66
C GLY A 2 -14.67 18.59 14.09
N ILE A 3 -13.62 18.28 14.86
CA ILE A 3 -12.27 18.30 14.32
C ILE A 3 -12.24 17.22 13.25
N ASP A 4 -12.17 17.64 11.98
CA ASP A 4 -12.14 16.70 10.87
C ASP A 4 -10.84 15.89 11.00
N MET A 5 -10.97 14.58 11.25
CA MET A 5 -9.81 13.70 11.43
C MET A 5 -8.95 13.78 10.16
N LYS A 6 -7.67 14.10 10.35
CA LYS A 6 -6.73 14.17 9.23
C LYS A 6 -6.68 12.81 8.54
N LYS A 7 -6.65 12.82 7.21
CA LYS A 7 -6.58 11.59 6.41
C LYS A 7 -5.12 11.18 6.25
N ILE A 8 -4.85 9.89 6.35
CA ILE A 8 -3.54 9.31 6.05
C ILE A 8 -3.70 8.15 5.08
N VAL A 9 -2.75 8.04 4.15
CA VAL A 9 -2.67 6.91 3.23
C VAL A 9 -1.43 6.11 3.58
N LEU A 10 -1.63 4.83 3.84
CA LEU A 10 -0.55 3.85 3.93
C LEU A 10 -0.46 3.12 2.60
N THR A 11 0.77 2.80 2.23
CA THR A 11 1.05 2.01 1.03
C THR A 11 2.16 1.03 1.33
N GLY A 12 2.17 -0.05 0.56
CA GLY A 12 3.02 -1.20 0.73
C GLY A 12 2.53 -2.29 -0.22
N GLY A 13 3.40 -3.23 -0.53
CA GLY A 13 3.05 -4.30 -1.45
C GLY A 13 4.23 -5.15 -1.85
N GLY A 14 3.96 -6.21 -2.61
CA GLY A 14 4.97 -7.09 -3.17
C GLY A 14 5.58 -8.14 -2.22
N SER A 15 5.38 -8.01 -0.90
CA SER A 15 5.56 -9.07 0.10
C SER A 15 4.87 -8.74 1.43
N ALA A 16 4.60 -9.76 2.27
CA ALA A 16 4.03 -9.58 3.60
C ALA A 16 4.91 -8.68 4.51
N GLY A 17 6.24 -8.74 4.37
CA GLY A 17 7.17 -7.96 5.18
C GLY A 17 7.02 -6.44 5.02
N HIS A 18 6.49 -5.97 3.88
CA HIS A 18 6.17 -4.56 3.66
C HIS A 18 4.75 -4.18 4.10
N CYS A 19 3.87 -5.16 4.33
CA CYS A 19 2.46 -4.92 4.62
C CYS A 19 2.14 -5.03 6.13
N VAL A 20 2.76 -5.99 6.82
CA VAL A 20 2.52 -6.26 8.25
C VAL A 20 2.86 -5.06 9.16
N PRO A 21 3.95 -4.29 8.95
CA PRO A 21 4.22 -3.11 9.78
C PRO A 21 3.11 -2.05 9.69
N ASN A 22 2.42 -1.96 8.55
CA ASN A 22 1.32 -1.02 8.38
C ASN A 22 0.12 -1.40 9.25
N LEU A 23 -0.13 -2.69 9.53
CA LEU A 23 -1.19 -3.12 10.45
C LEU A 23 -0.97 -2.54 11.85
N ALA A 24 0.23 -2.78 12.41
CA ALA A 24 0.58 -2.25 13.72
C ALA A 24 0.54 -0.71 13.76
N LEU A 25 0.95 -0.05 12.67
CA LEU A 25 0.90 1.40 12.59
C LEU A 25 -0.55 1.91 12.57
N MET A 26 -1.45 1.30 11.79
CA MET A 26 -2.86 1.69 11.72
C MET A 26 -3.53 1.67 13.09
N ASP A 27 -3.27 0.64 13.88
CA ASP A 27 -3.80 0.54 15.24
C ASP A 27 -3.33 1.72 16.09
N SER A 28 -2.02 2.02 16.07
CA SER A 28 -1.43 3.10 16.87
C SER A 28 -1.86 4.52 16.48
N ILE A 29 -2.29 4.73 15.24
CA ILE A 29 -2.63 6.07 14.71
C ILE A 29 -4.15 6.28 14.55
N SER A 30 -4.96 5.27 14.85
CA SER A 30 -6.41 5.24 14.61
C SER A 30 -7.17 6.36 15.32
N ASP A 31 -6.74 6.75 16.52
CA ASP A 31 -7.33 7.86 17.30
C ASP A 31 -7.03 9.25 16.71
N TYR A 32 -6.01 9.35 15.85
CA TYR A 32 -5.51 10.62 15.33
C TYR A 32 -5.82 10.82 13.84
N TYR A 33 -5.98 9.74 13.08
CA TYR A 33 -6.11 9.78 11.63
C TYR A 33 -7.14 8.82 11.08
N LYS A 34 -7.80 9.24 10.00
CA LYS A 34 -8.62 8.34 9.17
C LYS A 34 -7.71 7.67 8.14
N ALA A 35 -7.43 6.38 8.35
CA ALA A 35 -6.53 5.61 7.51
C ALA A 35 -7.21 5.09 6.22
N TYR A 36 -6.42 5.04 5.16
CA TYR A 36 -6.74 4.47 3.85
C TYR A 36 -5.53 3.68 3.36
N TYR A 37 -5.74 2.66 2.53
CA TYR A 37 -4.64 1.86 1.97
C TYR A 37 -4.64 1.93 0.45
N ILE A 38 -3.46 2.11 -0.13
CA ILE A 38 -3.25 1.96 -1.58
C ILE A 38 -2.23 0.85 -1.81
N GLY A 39 -2.61 -0.15 -2.60
CA GLY A 39 -1.78 -1.30 -2.92
C GLY A 39 -2.11 -1.91 -4.27
N THR A 40 -1.44 -2.99 -4.63
CA THR A 40 -1.70 -3.72 -5.88
C THR A 40 -2.70 -4.87 -5.66
N ASN A 41 -2.98 -5.64 -6.70
CA ASN A 41 -3.72 -6.92 -6.59
C ASN A 41 -2.88 -8.05 -5.93
N GLY A 42 -1.86 -7.69 -5.15
CA GLY A 42 -0.96 -8.61 -4.44
C GLY A 42 -1.48 -9.04 -3.07
N ILE A 43 -0.56 -9.58 -2.26
CA ILE A 43 -0.85 -10.13 -0.92
C ILE A 43 -1.43 -9.08 0.04
N GLU A 44 -1.08 -7.81 -0.14
CA GLU A 44 -1.61 -6.68 0.62
C GLU A 44 -3.14 -6.63 0.62
N LYS A 45 -3.81 -7.01 -0.47
CA LYS A 45 -5.27 -7.01 -0.59
C LYS A 45 -5.94 -8.03 0.34
N SER A 46 -5.23 -9.11 0.66
CA SER A 46 -5.68 -10.12 1.62
C SER A 46 -5.30 -9.80 3.07
N ILE A 47 -4.25 -9.01 3.28
CA ILE A 47 -3.75 -8.62 4.60
C ILE A 47 -4.55 -7.43 5.15
N ILE A 48 -4.90 -6.47 4.29
CA ILE A 48 -5.57 -5.23 4.68
C ILE A 48 -7.07 -5.37 4.40
N THR A 49 -7.85 -5.68 5.45
CA THR A 49 -9.29 -5.90 5.35
C THR A 49 -10.13 -4.82 6.03
N ASP A 50 -9.56 -4.12 7.01
CA ASP A 50 -10.35 -3.33 7.97
C ASP A 50 -10.48 -1.85 7.61
N ILE A 51 -9.80 -1.42 6.54
CA ILE A 51 -9.83 -0.04 6.05
C ILE A 51 -10.05 0.01 4.54
N PRO A 52 -10.53 1.15 3.98
CA PRO A 52 -10.73 1.24 2.54
C PRO A 52 -9.42 1.00 1.77
N PHE A 53 -9.45 0.02 0.88
CA PHE A 53 -8.33 -0.39 0.05
C PHE A 53 -8.58 0.04 -1.40
N PHE A 54 -7.65 0.80 -1.97
CA PHE A 54 -7.65 1.17 -3.38
C PHE A 54 -6.58 0.36 -4.12
N THR A 55 -7.02 -0.38 -5.13
CA THR A 55 -6.11 -1.15 -5.99
C THR A 55 -5.56 -0.26 -7.10
N ILE A 56 -4.25 -0.31 -7.32
CA ILE A 56 -3.56 0.31 -8.46
C ILE A 56 -2.71 -0.73 -9.19
N ASP A 57 -2.52 -0.54 -10.49
CA ASP A 57 -1.54 -1.29 -11.26
C ASP A 57 -0.14 -0.72 -10.97
N CYS A 58 0.79 -1.59 -10.58
CA CYS A 58 2.14 -1.18 -10.23
C CYS A 58 3.15 -2.24 -10.70
N ALA A 59 4.17 -1.83 -11.44
CA ALA A 59 5.24 -2.72 -11.86
C ALA A 59 6.27 -2.92 -10.74
N LYS A 60 6.85 -4.12 -10.68
CA LYS A 60 7.91 -4.47 -9.73
C LYS A 60 9.27 -4.47 -10.42
N LEU A 61 10.22 -3.74 -9.84
CA LEU A 61 11.62 -3.83 -10.22
C LEU A 61 12.17 -5.23 -9.90
N THR A 62 12.69 -5.91 -10.91
CA THR A 62 13.31 -7.23 -10.75
C THR A 62 14.82 -7.07 -10.64
N ARG A 63 15.40 -7.51 -9.52
CA ARG A 63 16.85 -7.41 -9.29
C ARG A 63 17.60 -8.20 -10.35
N GLY A 64 18.61 -7.57 -10.97
CA GLY A 64 19.46 -8.21 -11.98
C GLY A 64 18.88 -8.27 -13.40
N VAL A 65 17.65 -7.80 -13.64
CA VAL A 65 17.02 -7.87 -14.98
C VAL A 65 16.86 -6.47 -15.57
N PHE A 66 17.97 -5.89 -16.03
CA PHE A 66 18.02 -4.50 -16.51
C PHE A 66 17.06 -4.23 -17.68
N LEU A 67 17.06 -5.10 -18.71
CA LEU A 67 16.20 -4.95 -19.89
C LEU A 67 14.71 -4.95 -19.53
N LYS A 68 14.29 -5.84 -18.62
CA LYS A 68 12.90 -5.88 -18.13
C LYS A 68 12.54 -4.60 -17.38
N ASN A 69 13.43 -4.10 -16.54
CA ASN A 69 13.18 -2.88 -15.77
C ASN A 69 13.10 -1.63 -16.67
N LEU A 70 13.88 -1.55 -17.75
CA LEU A 70 13.79 -0.46 -18.72
C LEU A 70 12.48 -0.47 -19.53
N ALA A 71 11.87 -1.64 -19.73
CA ALA A 71 10.60 -1.76 -20.44
C ALA A 71 9.38 -1.37 -19.58
N ILE A 72 9.55 -1.15 -18.26
CA ILE A 72 8.46 -0.84 -17.33
C ILE A 72 7.58 0.35 -17.79
N PRO A 73 8.12 1.50 -18.25
CA PRO A 73 7.30 2.64 -18.67
C PRO A 73 6.39 2.37 -19.87
N PHE A 74 6.60 1.26 -20.59
CA PHE A 74 5.83 0.87 -21.77
C PHE A 74 4.92 -0.34 -21.53
N THR A 75 4.92 -0.89 -20.31
CA THR A 75 4.17 -2.11 -19.94
C THR A 75 3.19 -1.90 -18.78
N LEU A 76 3.25 -0.74 -18.13
CA LEU A 76 2.28 -0.25 -17.15
C LEU A 76 1.19 0.59 -17.84
#